data_AF-A0A2S6PLZ5-F1
#
_entry.id   AF-A0A2S6PLZ5-F1
#
_cell.length_a   1.000
_cell.length_b   1.000
_cell.length_c   1.000
_cell.angle_alpha   90.00
_cell.angle_beta   90.00
_cell.angle_gamma   90.00
#
_symmetry.space_group_name_H-M   'P 1'
#
loop_
_entity.id
_entity.type
_entity.pdbx_description
1 polymer ?
#
loop_
_entity_poly.entity_id
_entity_poly.type
_entity_poly.pdbx_seq_one_letter_code
_entity_poly.pdbx_strand_id
1 'polypeptide(L)'
;MPKVTRTDEGKPLRDALAQQHLTLDELSEKTKQVDPDGRGVSPATIARLTGRGTTARERTELRTAWLITEALDDRMHRLFSRMPSHSTATVERSSSDAEED
;
A
#
# COMPACT_ATOMS: atom_id res chain seq x y z
N MET A 1 -1.25 9.21 -12.12
CA MET A 1 -2.13 9.68 -11.02
C MET A 1 -1.29 9.72 -9.74
N PRO A 2 -1.78 10.25 -8.59
CA PRO A 2 -1.05 10.09 -7.34
C PRO A 2 -0.81 8.61 -7.03
N LYS A 3 0.36 8.30 -6.47
CA LYS A 3 0.76 6.92 -6.11
C LYS A 3 0.82 6.76 -4.59
N VAL A 4 0.46 5.57 -4.12
CA VAL A 4 0.59 5.14 -2.73
C VAL A 4 1.55 3.97 -2.62
N THR A 5 2.12 3.77 -1.43
CA THR A 5 3.07 2.70 -1.13
C THR A 5 2.37 1.59 -0.36
N ARG A 6 2.66 0.33 -0.67
CA ARG A 6 2.13 -0.79 0.13
C ARG A 6 2.75 -0.80 1.53
N THR A 7 1.96 -1.12 2.55
CA THR A 7 2.44 -1.23 3.93
C THR A 7 3.12 -2.58 4.17
N ASP A 8 4.23 -2.60 4.92
CA ASP A 8 4.95 -3.80 5.39
C ASP A 8 5.12 -4.88 4.31
N GLU A 9 5.65 -4.50 3.15
CA GLU A 9 5.86 -5.39 1.99
C GLU A 9 4.60 -6.14 1.52
N GLY A 10 3.42 -5.55 1.71
CA GLY A 10 2.14 -6.16 1.36
C GLY A 10 1.67 -7.22 2.34
N LYS A 11 2.23 -7.28 3.57
CA LYS A 11 1.70 -8.14 4.64
C LYS A 11 0.22 -7.85 4.95
N PRO A 12 -0.24 -6.61 5.17
CA PRO A 12 -1.65 -6.35 5.47
C PRO A 12 -2.60 -6.80 4.35
N LEU A 13 -2.17 -6.71 3.09
CA LEU A 13 -2.95 -7.21 1.95
C LEU A 13 -3.09 -8.74 1.97
N ARG A 14 -2.02 -9.47 2.31
CA ARG A 14 -2.07 -10.93 2.45
C ARG A 14 -2.92 -11.35 3.64
N ASP A 15 -2.80 -10.63 4.76
CA ASP A 15 -3.59 -10.92 5.96
C ASP A 15 -5.09 -10.71 5.68
N ALA A 16 -5.46 -9.65 4.96
CA ALA A 16 -6.85 -9.39 4.56
C ALA A 16 -7.40 -10.47 3.60
N LEU A 17 -6.61 -10.89 2.61
CA LEU A 17 -6.96 -12.00 1.71
C LEU A 17 -7.17 -13.31 2.51
N ALA A 18 -6.27 -13.62 3.43
CA ALA A 18 -6.35 -14.82 4.26
C ALA A 18 -7.56 -14.79 5.20
N GLN A 19 -7.86 -13.64 5.81
CA GLN A 19 -9.03 -13.46 6.68
C GLN A 19 -10.35 -13.67 5.95
N GLN A 20 -10.42 -13.31 4.66
CA GLN A 20 -11.63 -13.47 3.84
C GLN A 20 -11.62 -14.73 2.98
N HIS A 21 -10.58 -15.58 3.11
CA HIS A 21 -10.39 -16.77 2.28
C HIS A 21 -10.45 -16.49 0.77
N LEU A 22 -9.96 -15.33 0.33
CA LEU A 22 -9.99 -14.91 -1.06
C LEU A 22 -8.72 -15.31 -1.82
N THR A 23 -8.92 -15.81 -3.03
CA THR A 23 -7.89 -15.92 -4.06
C THR A 23 -7.65 -14.57 -4.76
N LEU A 24 -6.58 -14.48 -5.55
CA LEU A 24 -6.27 -13.27 -6.31
C LEU A 24 -7.30 -13.01 -7.43
N ASP A 25 -7.83 -14.06 -8.04
CA ASP A 25 -8.86 -13.97 -9.07
C ASP A 25 -10.19 -13.52 -8.48
N GLU A 26 -10.58 -14.05 -7.32
CA GLU A 26 -11.78 -13.59 -6.61
C GLU A 26 -11.66 -12.14 -6.17
N LEU A 27 -10.49 -11.71 -5.68
CA LEU A 27 -10.27 -10.29 -5.38
C LEU A 27 -10.33 -9.44 -6.65
N SER A 28 -9.78 -9.90 -7.77
CA SER A 28 -9.91 -9.21 -9.06
C SER A 28 -11.38 -9.00 -9.43
N GLU A 29 -12.21 -10.03 -9.33
CA GLU A 29 -13.65 -9.90 -9.61
C GLU A 29 -14.35 -8.98 -8.60
N LYS A 30 -14.03 -9.03 -7.30
CA LYS A 30 -14.57 -8.07 -6.33
C LYS A 30 -14.17 -6.63 -6.67
N THR A 31 -12.93 -6.40 -7.11
CA THR A 31 -12.51 -5.04 -7.54
C THR A 31 -13.29 -4.57 -8.76
N LYS A 32 -13.72 -5.48 -9.63
CA LYS A 32 -14.56 -5.16 -10.80
C LYS A 32 -15.98 -4.77 -10.40
N GLN A 33 -16.53 -5.38 -9.36
CA GLN A 33 -17.87 -5.07 -8.84
C GLN A 33 -17.96 -3.67 -8.21
N VAL A 34 -16.87 -3.19 -7.60
CA VAL A 34 -16.80 -1.85 -7.00
C VAL A 34 -16.26 -0.78 -7.95
N ASP A 35 -15.72 -1.18 -9.11
CA ASP A 35 -15.22 -0.25 -10.12
C ASP A 35 -16.37 0.30 -10.98
N PRO A 36 -16.64 1.61 -10.98
CA PRO A 36 -17.70 2.20 -11.81
C PRO A 36 -17.50 1.96 -13.32
N ASP A 37 -16.25 1.77 -13.75
CA ASP A 37 -15.90 1.48 -15.14
C ASP A 37 -15.91 -0.03 -15.45
N GLY A 38 -16.13 -0.89 -14.45
CA GLY A 38 -16.18 -2.36 -14.61
C GLY A 38 -14.88 -3.00 -15.09
N ARG A 39 -13.71 -2.35 -14.90
CA ARG A 39 -12.41 -2.88 -15.32
C ARG A 39 -11.73 -3.69 -14.22
N GLY A 40 -11.86 -3.23 -12.98
CA GLY A 40 -11.22 -3.84 -11.82
C GLY A 40 -9.69 -3.77 -11.86
N VAL A 41 -9.05 -4.59 -11.03
CA VAL A 41 -7.59 -4.72 -10.91
C VAL A 41 -7.19 -6.14 -11.26
N SER A 42 -6.28 -6.29 -12.23
CA SER A 42 -5.88 -7.63 -12.69
C SER A 42 -5.22 -8.47 -11.59
N PRO A 43 -5.39 -9.81 -11.60
CA PRO A 43 -4.78 -10.72 -10.63
C PRO A 43 -3.26 -10.58 -10.59
N ALA A 44 -2.61 -10.38 -11.75
CA ALA A 44 -1.16 -10.15 -11.84
C ALA A 44 -0.73 -8.84 -11.13
N THR A 45 -1.56 -7.81 -11.14
CA THR A 45 -1.27 -6.57 -10.41
C THR A 45 -1.42 -6.79 -8.91
N ILE A 46 -2.47 -7.49 -8.48
CA ILE A 46 -2.68 -7.85 -7.07
C ILE A 46 -1.50 -8.71 -6.57
N ALA A 47 -1.09 -9.72 -7.34
CA ALA A 47 0.06 -10.58 -7.03
C ALA A 47 1.35 -9.80 -6.80
N ARG A 48 1.60 -8.75 -7.59
CA ARG A 48 2.78 -7.89 -7.42
C ARG A 48 2.71 -7.03 -6.16
N LEU A 49 1.51 -6.68 -5.68
CA LEU A 49 1.34 -5.89 -4.46
C LEU A 49 1.41 -6.76 -3.20
N THR A 50 0.95 -8.00 -3.27
CA THR A 50 1.00 -8.97 -2.16
C THR A 50 2.31 -9.76 -2.09
N GLY A 51 3.02 -9.92 -3.21
CA GLY A 51 4.23 -10.73 -3.32
C GLY A 51 5.48 -10.10 -2.69
N ARG A 52 6.47 -10.92 -2.32
CA ARG A 52 7.79 -10.46 -1.80
C ARG A 52 8.95 -10.68 -2.78
N GLY A 53 8.65 -11.20 -3.97
CA GLY A 53 9.66 -11.55 -4.96
C GLY A 53 10.21 -10.35 -5.74
N THR A 54 11.13 -10.61 -6.65
CA THR A 54 11.78 -9.61 -7.53
C THR A 54 10.81 -8.80 -8.39
N THR A 55 9.62 -9.35 -8.65
CA THR A 55 8.56 -8.70 -9.44
C THR A 55 7.59 -7.89 -8.58
N ALA A 56 7.77 -7.88 -7.27
CA ALA A 56 6.93 -7.14 -6.35
C ALA A 56 7.02 -5.63 -6.63
N ARG A 57 5.88 -4.94 -6.49
CA ARG A 57 5.79 -3.50 -6.68
C ARG A 57 5.59 -2.83 -5.33
N GLU A 58 6.46 -1.89 -5.03
CA GLU A 58 6.36 -1.08 -3.82
C GLU A 58 5.21 -0.07 -3.90
N ARG A 59 4.98 0.51 -5.09
CA ARG A 59 4.03 1.59 -5.30
C ARG A 59 2.97 1.24 -6.35
N THR A 60 1.76 1.76 -6.15
CA THR A 60 0.64 1.62 -7.09
C THR A 60 -0.12 2.93 -7.24
N GLU A 61 -0.92 3.06 -8.29
CA GLU A 61 -1.80 4.21 -8.47
C GLU A 61 -2.87 4.24 -7.37
N LEU A 62 -3.23 5.44 -6.91
CA LEU A 62 -4.24 5.62 -5.85
C LEU A 62 -5.56 4.94 -6.19
N ARG A 63 -5.97 4.99 -7.47
CA ARG A 63 -7.19 4.31 -7.94
C ARG A 63 -7.13 2.79 -7.71
N THR A 64 -6.01 2.16 -8.06
CA THR A 64 -5.82 0.72 -7.85
C THR A 64 -5.86 0.37 -6.36
N ALA A 65 -5.21 1.18 -5.53
CA ALA A 65 -5.25 0.98 -4.08
C ALA A 65 -6.67 1.16 -3.51
N TRP A 66 -7.42 2.14 -4.00
CA TRP A 66 -8.81 2.37 -3.59
C TRP A 66 -9.70 1.18 -3.95
N LEU A 67 -9.65 0.70 -5.20
CA LEU A 67 -10.43 -0.47 -5.63
C LEU A 67 -10.13 -1.72 -4.78
N ILE A 68 -8.86 -1.98 -4.47
CA ILE A 68 -8.46 -3.10 -3.61
C ILE A 68 -8.99 -2.91 -2.19
N THR A 69 -8.92 -1.68 -1.66
CA THR A 69 -9.38 -1.34 -0.31
C THR A 69 -10.89 -1.56 -0.16
N GLU A 70 -11.68 -1.04 -1.11
CA GLU A 70 -13.13 -1.22 -1.13
C GLU A 70 -13.51 -2.70 -1.31
N ALA A 71 -12.84 -3.43 -2.21
CA ALA A 71 -13.11 -4.84 -2.46
C ALA A 71 -12.82 -5.74 -1.24
N LEU A 72 -11.88 -5.32 -0.38
CA LEU A 72 -11.53 -5.97 0.88
C LEU A 72 -12.32 -5.42 2.07
N ASP A 73 -13.16 -4.39 1.90
CA ASP A 73 -13.86 -3.73 3.02
C ASP A 73 -12.92 -3.39 4.19
N ASP A 74 -11.74 -2.85 3.89
CA ASP A 74 -10.73 -2.47 4.88
C ASP A 74 -10.39 -0.97 4.77
N ARG A 75 -9.53 -0.48 5.66
CA ARG A 75 -9.12 0.92 5.70
C ARG A 75 -7.88 1.14 4.84
N MET A 76 -7.94 2.14 3.95
CA MET A 76 -6.84 2.50 3.05
C MET A 76 -5.50 2.63 3.79
N HIS A 77 -5.47 3.33 4.94
CA HIS A 77 -4.24 3.57 5.71
C HIS A 77 -3.64 2.31 6.36
N ARG A 78 -4.43 1.24 6.49
CA ARG A 78 -3.93 -0.06 6.97
C ARG A 78 -3.20 -0.81 5.87
N LEU A 79 -3.73 -0.77 4.65
CA LEU A 79 -3.22 -1.52 3.50
C LEU A 79 -2.12 -0.76 2.74
N PHE A 80 -2.23 0.56 2.68
CA PHE A 80 -1.35 1.45 1.93
C PHE A 80 -1.02 2.72 2.72
N SER A 81 0.22 3.21 2.56
CA SER A 81 0.65 4.51 3.07
C SER A 81 0.69 5.56 1.97
N ARG A 82 0.22 6.77 2.29
CA ARG A 82 0.25 7.94 1.40
C ARG A 82 1.60 8.66 1.44
N MET A 83 2.40 8.47 2.48
CA MET A 83 3.66 9.20 2.64
C MET A 83 4.81 8.47 1.93
N PRO A 84 5.61 9.16 1.10
CA PRO A 84 6.97 8.72 0.88
C PRO A 84 7.66 8.69 2.26
N SER A 85 8.42 7.64 2.55
CA SER A 85 9.19 7.51 3.79
C SER A 85 10.38 8.48 3.80
N HIS A 86 10.16 9.78 3.63
CA HIS A 86 11.16 10.75 4.02
C HIS A 86 10.98 10.97 5.52
N SER A 87 11.82 10.26 6.28
CA SER A 87 12.12 10.60 7.66
C SER A 87 12.48 12.09 7.71
N THR A 88 11.62 12.93 8.27
CA THR A 88 12.03 14.24 8.77
C THR A 88 12.81 13.98 10.05
N ALA A 89 14.03 13.46 9.92
CA ALA A 89 14.99 13.50 11.00
C ALA A 89 15.41 14.97 11.16
N THR A 90 14.71 15.70 12.01
CA THR A 90 15.23 16.97 12.55
C THR A 90 16.46 16.60 13.37
N VAL A 91 17.64 16.66 12.75
CA VAL A 91 18.90 16.61 13.47
C VAL A 91 19.04 17.96 14.17
N GLU A 92 18.62 18.05 15.42
CA GLU A 92 18.98 19.16 16.28
C GLU A 92 20.50 19.11 16.51
N ARG A 93 21.25 19.98 15.83
CA ARG A 93 22.64 20.24 16.21
C ARG A 93 22.61 21.16 17.41
N SER A 94 22.77 20.59 18.60
CA SER A 94 23.21 21.37 19.77
C SER A 94 24.67 21.78 19.54
N SER A 95 24.92 23.04 19.17
CA SER A 95 26.25 23.64 19.32
C SER A 95 26.39 24.10 20.76
N SER A 96 27.14 23.34 21.56
CA SER A 96 27.61 23.79 22.86
C SER A 96 28.73 24.80 22.63
N ASP A 97 28.38 26.08 22.57
CA ASP A 97 29.35 27.17 22.65
C ASP A 97 29.52 27.48 24.14
N ALA A 98 30.57 26.91 24.74
CA ALA A 98 31.03 27.26 26.06
C ALA A 98 32.34 28.05 25.87
N GLU A 99 32.22 29.37 25.77
CA GLU A 99 33.33 30.27 26.04
C GLU A 99 33.48 30.36 27.57
N GLU A 100 34.55 29.75 28.12
CA GLU A 100 35.04 30.04 29.47
C GLU A 100 36.16 31.09 29.37
N ASP A 101 36.07 32.06 30.28
CA ASP A 101 36.83 33.31 30.48
C ASP A 101 38.34 33.13 30.67
#